data_AF-A0A7V0U4H9-F1
#
_entry.id   AF-A0A7V0U4H9-F1
#
_cell.length_a   1.000
_cell.length_b   1.000
_cell.length_c   1.000
_cell.angle_alpha   90.00
_cell.angle_beta   90.00
_cell.angle_gamma   90.00
#
_symmetry.space_group_name_H-M   'P 1'
#
loop_
_entity.id
_entity.type
_entity.pdbx_description
1 polymer ?
#
loop_
_entity_poly.entity_id
_entity_poly.type
_entity_poly.pdbx_seq_one_letter_code
_entity_poly.pdbx_strand_id
1 'polypeptide(L)'
;MDPKELPNASEICDVFRLLAVDTRLEILLTLRSQSLCVGALAARLGLTQGAVSQHLKLLRDAGLLMAARDGHFVHYRVDEELLAGWLTRICDLLGAAPGSRHREDDGSRAPARSPCSRSSSTHASEPRAQEGVHPNGTSG
;
A
#
# COMPACT_ATOMS: atom_id res chain seq x y z
N MET A 1 -11.75 6.09 14.94
CA MET A 1 -11.05 7.02 15.84
C MET A 1 -11.70 8.38 15.65
N ASP A 2 -12.24 8.94 16.72
CA ASP A 2 -12.80 10.29 16.70
C ASP A 2 -11.67 11.31 16.48
N PRO A 3 -11.77 12.20 15.47
CA PRO A 3 -10.71 13.16 15.13
C PRO A 3 -10.42 14.22 16.22
N LYS A 4 -11.11 14.17 17.36
CA LYS A 4 -11.25 15.29 18.31
C LYS A 4 -10.65 15.02 19.70
N GLU A 5 -10.21 13.80 20.01
CA GLU A 5 -9.44 13.52 21.23
C GLU A 5 -7.93 13.59 20.96
N LEU A 6 -7.20 14.20 21.89
CA LEU A 6 -5.75 14.28 21.83
C LEU A 6 -5.18 12.88 22.08
N PRO A 7 -4.37 12.33 21.16
CA PRO A 7 -3.80 11.02 21.37
C PRO A 7 -2.88 11.06 22.59
N ASN A 8 -3.03 10.10 23.49
CA ASN A 8 -2.15 10.00 24.66
C ASN A 8 -0.73 9.60 24.22
N ALA A 9 0.25 9.71 25.13
CA ALA A 9 1.65 9.42 24.82
C ALA A 9 1.87 8.00 24.26
N SER A 10 1.07 7.01 24.71
CA SER A 10 1.16 5.63 24.21
C SER A 10 0.74 5.56 22.74
N GLU A 11 -0.38 6.16 22.39
CA GLU A 11 -0.90 6.18 21.02
C GLU A 11 0.05 6.87 20.05
N ILE A 12 0.65 7.99 20.48
CA ILE A 12 1.70 8.69 19.72
C ILE A 12 2.89 7.75 19.48
N CYS A 13 3.34 7.05 20.52
CA CYS A 13 4.45 6.11 20.40
C CYS A 13 4.11 4.93 19.49
N ASP A 14 2.88 4.43 19.50
CA ASP A 14 2.45 3.32 18.65
C ASP A 14 2.46 3.71 17.17
N VAL A 15 1.98 4.92 16.85
CA VAL A 15 2.09 5.44 15.48
C VAL A 15 3.54 5.65 15.08
N PHE A 16 4.40 6.18 15.96
CA PHE A 16 5.83 6.33 15.63
C PHE A 16 6.54 5.00 15.45
N ARG A 17 6.27 3.99 16.29
CA ARG A 17 6.79 2.62 16.12
C ARG A 17 6.31 2.01 14.82
N LEU A 18 5.05 2.25 14.46
CA LEU A 18 4.52 1.89 13.17
C LEU A 18 5.25 2.63 12.05
N LEU A 19 5.58 3.91 12.17
CA LEU A 19 6.30 4.63 11.11
C LEU A 19 7.80 4.31 11.04
N ALA A 20 8.42 3.85 12.14
CA ALA A 20 9.85 3.58 12.25
C ALA A 20 10.31 2.29 11.54
N VAL A 21 9.90 2.12 10.28
CA VAL A 21 10.37 1.10 9.35
C VAL A 21 10.48 1.70 7.96
N ASP A 22 11.66 1.57 7.37
CA ASP A 22 12.05 2.19 6.10
C ASP A 22 11.03 1.94 5.00
N THR A 23 10.65 0.68 4.78
CA THR A 23 9.68 0.29 3.75
C THR A 23 8.32 0.97 3.92
N ARG A 24 7.88 1.21 5.15
CA ARG A 24 6.59 1.87 5.40
C ARG A 24 6.67 3.37 5.08
N LEU A 25 7.80 4.00 5.39
CA LEU A 25 8.06 5.38 4.97
C LEU A 25 8.18 5.49 3.44
N GLU A 26 8.86 4.55 2.79
CA GLU A 26 8.95 4.50 1.32
C GLU A 26 7.56 4.35 0.66
N ILE A 27 6.69 3.50 1.21
CA ILE A 27 5.29 3.40 0.77
C ILE A 27 4.58 4.76 0.89
N LEU A 28 4.68 5.43 2.04
CA LEU A 28 4.04 6.74 2.25
C LEU A 28 4.60 7.80 1.29
N LEU A 29 5.92 7.84 1.10
CA LEU A 29 6.58 8.75 0.15
C LEU A 29 6.12 8.50 -1.28
N THR A 30 5.98 7.23 -1.67
CA THR A 30 5.50 6.84 -3.00
C THR A 30 4.03 7.21 -3.21
N LEU A 31 3.21 7.05 -2.18
CA LEU A 31 1.77 7.33 -2.23
C LEU A 31 1.43 8.82 -2.09
N ARG A 32 2.37 9.67 -1.65
CA ARG A 32 2.17 11.11 -1.50
C ARG A 32 1.88 11.82 -2.83
N SER A 33 2.41 11.30 -3.94
CA SER A 33 2.29 11.94 -5.26
C SER A 33 1.22 11.32 -6.16
N GLN A 34 0.71 10.13 -5.82
CA GLN A 34 -0.19 9.33 -6.65
C GLN A 34 -0.86 8.18 -5.89
N SER A 35 -2.02 7.72 -6.36
CA SER A 35 -2.70 6.54 -5.81
C SER A 35 -2.26 5.25 -6.53
N LEU A 36 -1.82 4.23 -5.78
CA LEU A 36 -1.28 2.98 -6.33
C LEU A 36 -1.96 1.74 -5.79
N CYS A 37 -2.08 0.70 -6.62
CA CYS A 37 -2.43 -0.64 -6.17
C CYS A 37 -1.23 -1.39 -5.60
N VAL A 38 -1.50 -2.49 -4.88
CA VAL A 38 -0.48 -3.35 -4.27
C VAL A 38 0.56 -3.82 -5.29
N GLY A 39 0.14 -4.22 -6.49
CA GLY A 39 1.04 -4.69 -7.54
C GLY A 39 2.01 -3.61 -8.02
N ALA A 40 1.54 -2.37 -8.20
CA ALA A 40 2.38 -1.26 -8.62
C ALA A 40 3.38 -0.85 -7.52
N LEU A 41 2.97 -0.90 -6.25
CA LEU A 41 3.86 -0.67 -5.10
C LEU A 41 4.93 -1.76 -5.00
N ALA A 42 4.53 -3.03 -5.12
CA ALA A 42 5.44 -4.17 -5.11
C ALA A 42 6.52 -4.05 -6.20
N ALA A 43 6.12 -3.71 -7.43
CA ALA A 43 7.04 -3.50 -8.52
C ALA A 43 8.01 -2.32 -8.28
N ARG A 44 7.51 -1.20 -7.75
CA ARG A 44 8.35 -0.02 -7.47
C ARG A 44 9.35 -0.23 -6.33
N LEU A 45 8.96 -0.96 -5.30
CA LEU A 45 9.77 -1.18 -4.10
C LEU A 45 10.65 -2.44 -4.20
N GLY A 46 10.51 -3.24 -5.26
CA GLY A 46 11.24 -4.51 -5.39
C GLY A 46 10.82 -5.55 -4.35
N LEU A 47 9.56 -5.52 -3.91
CA LEU A 47 9.03 -6.37 -2.85
C LEU A 47 7.95 -7.32 -3.38
N THR A 48 7.66 -8.37 -2.60
CA THR A 48 6.52 -9.23 -2.90
C THR A 48 5.20 -8.51 -2.60
N GLN A 49 4.14 -8.85 -3.33
CA GLN A 49 2.80 -8.29 -3.06
C GLN A 49 2.30 -8.64 -1.65
N GLY A 50 2.70 -9.80 -1.10
CA GLY A 50 2.37 -10.19 0.27
C GLY A 50 2.99 -9.26 1.31
N ALA A 51 4.29 -8.96 1.18
CA ALA A 51 4.99 -8.02 2.07
C ALA A 51 4.38 -6.61 2.00
N VAL A 52 4.13 -6.11 0.79
CA VAL A 52 3.50 -4.80 0.60
C VAL A 52 2.08 -4.78 1.18
N SER A 53 1.28 -5.84 0.97
CA SER A 53 -0.07 -5.95 1.53
C SER A 53 -0.07 -5.90 3.05
N GLN A 54 0.90 -6.56 3.69
CA GLN A 54 1.06 -6.52 5.14
C GLN A 54 1.38 -5.10 5.65
N HIS A 55 2.30 -4.39 5.00
CA HIS A 55 2.60 -3.00 5.34
C HIS A 55 1.40 -2.08 5.14
N LEU A 56 0.68 -2.21 4.03
CA LEU A 56 -0.51 -1.42 3.73
C LEU A 56 -1.64 -1.68 4.72
N LYS A 57 -1.80 -2.92 5.18
CA LYS A 57 -2.76 -3.27 6.23
C LYS A 57 -2.46 -2.49 7.51
N LEU A 58 -1.23 -2.56 8.01
CA LEU A 58 -0.85 -1.87 9.25
C LEU A 58 -1.02 -0.35 9.14
N LEU A 59 -0.60 0.25 8.02
CA LEU A 59 -0.74 1.69 7.79
C LEU A 59 -2.21 2.13 7.67
N ARG A 60 -3.06 1.31 7.05
CA ARG A 60 -4.51 1.58 6.96
C ARG A 60 -5.20 1.39 8.31
N ASP A 61 -4.81 0.38 9.08
CA ASP A 61 -5.39 0.11 10.40
C ASP A 61 -5.06 1.27 11.37
N ALA A 62 -3.95 1.98 11.17
CA ALA A 62 -3.61 3.23 11.84
C ALA A 62 -4.25 4.50 11.23
N GLY A 63 -5.11 4.35 10.22
CA GLY A 63 -5.81 5.45 9.55
C GLY A 63 -4.97 6.27 8.56
N LEU A 64 -3.68 6.00 8.42
CA LEU A 64 -2.76 6.83 7.60
C LEU A 64 -3.02 6.72 6.10
N LEU A 65 -3.75 5.69 5.67
CA LEU A 65 -4.04 5.42 4.27
C LEU A 65 -5.54 5.28 4.03
N MET A 66 -5.99 5.85 2.93
CA MET A 66 -7.29 5.56 2.34
C MET A 66 -7.17 4.50 1.24
N ALA A 67 -8.18 3.66 1.13
CA ALA A 67 -8.30 2.64 0.09
C ALA A 67 -9.56 2.88 -0.75
N ALA A 68 -9.42 2.91 -2.06
CA ALA A 68 -10.52 3.04 -3.00
C ALA A 68 -10.47 1.89 -4.02
N ARG A 69 -11.61 1.22 -4.20
CA ARG A 69 -11.73 0.16 -5.21
C ARG A 69 -11.96 0.79 -6.58
N ASP A 70 -11.22 0.31 -7.57
CA ASP A 70 -11.32 0.71 -8.96
C ASP A 70 -11.26 -0.53 -9.86
N GLY A 71 -12.43 -0.90 -10.38
CA GLY A 71 -12.65 -2.19 -11.03
C GLY A 71 -12.23 -3.36 -10.12
N HIS A 72 -11.20 -4.08 -10.56
CA HIS A 72 -10.68 -5.26 -9.86
C HIS A 72 -9.58 -4.94 -8.84
N PHE A 73 -9.05 -3.71 -8.83
CA PHE A 73 -7.91 -3.35 -8.00
C PHE A 73 -8.31 -2.42 -6.84
N VAL A 74 -7.57 -2.50 -5.75
CA VAL A 74 -7.67 -1.55 -4.64
C VAL A 74 -6.48 -0.60 -4.74
N HIS A 75 -6.76 0.68 -4.87
CA HIS A 75 -5.76 1.74 -4.89
C HIS A 75 -5.68 2.39 -3.53
N TYR A 76 -4.46 2.59 -3.06
CA TYR A 76 -4.14 3.23 -1.80
C TYR A 76 -3.65 4.66 -2.06
N ARG A 77 -3.98 5.58 -1.15
CA ARG A 77 -3.44 6.94 -1.10
C ARG A 77 -3.23 7.36 0.35
N VAL A 78 -2.36 8.33 0.58
CA VAL A 78 -2.19 8.93 1.91
C VAL A 78 -3.46 9.69 2.30
N ASP A 79 -3.84 9.58 3.57
CA ASP A 79 -4.83 10.47 4.16
C ASP A 79 -4.17 11.79 4.56
N GLU A 80 -4.21 12.78 3.66
CA GLU A 80 -3.56 14.08 3.86
C GLU A 80 -4.15 14.86 5.04
N GLU A 81 -5.46 14.74 5.28
CA GLU A 81 -6.14 15.47 6.35
C GLU A 81 -5.76 14.90 7.72
N LEU A 82 -5.79 13.57 7.86
CA LEU A 82 -5.35 12.92 9.09
C LEU A 82 -3.86 13.19 9.35
N LEU A 83 -3.01 13.08 8.32
CA LEU A 83 -1.57 13.30 8.46
C LEU A 83 -1.25 14.75 8.83
N ALA A 84 -1.93 15.73 8.23
CA ALA A 84 -1.80 17.13 8.62
C ALA A 84 -2.19 17.34 10.09
N GLY A 85 -3.28 16.71 10.53
CA GLY A 85 -3.69 16.71 11.93
C GLY A 85 -2.63 16.13 12.87
N TRP A 86 -1.95 15.05 12.48
CA TRP A 86 -0.83 14.49 13.25
C TRP A 86 0.37 15.42 13.31
N LEU A 87 0.75 16.00 12.17
CA LEU A 87 1.90 16.91 12.09
C LEU A 87 1.69 18.16 12.95
N THR A 88 0.52 18.79 12.88
CA THR A 88 0.19 19.94 13.74
C THR A 88 0.36 19.60 15.21
N ARG A 89 -0.20 18.46 15.66
CA ARG A 89 -0.11 18.03 17.07
C ARG A 89 1.33 17.73 17.52
N ILE A 90 2.13 17.11 16.66
CA ILE A 90 3.54 16.82 16.95
C ILE A 90 4.34 18.13 17.03
N CYS A 91 4.10 19.07 16.11
CA CYS A 91 4.71 20.39 16.14
C CYS A 91 4.36 21.14 17.43
N ASP A 92 3.08 21.13 17.83
CA ASP A 92 2.61 21.74 19.08
C ASP A 92 3.28 21.10 20.31
N LEU A 93 3.38 19.77 20.35
CA LEU A 93 4.02 19.03 21.44
C LEU A 93 5.52 19.38 21.58
N LEU A 94 6.22 19.50 20.44
CA LEU A 94 7.66 19.78 20.42
C LEU A 94 7.98 21.27 20.56
N GLY A 95 6.98 22.15 20.66
CA GLY A 95 7.18 23.60 20.64
C GLY A 95 7.75 24.12 19.32
N ALA A 96 7.62 23.34 18.24
CA ALA A 96 8.07 23.72 16.91
C ALA A 96 6.93 24.44 16.18
N ALA A 97 7.12 25.71 15.83
CA ALA A 97 6.16 26.37 14.94
C ALA A 97 6.15 25.63 13.59
N PRO A 98 4.99 25.19 13.07
CA PRO A 98 4.93 24.59 11.75
C PRO A 98 5.39 25.65 10.74
N GLY A 99 6.59 25.45 10.19
CA GLY A 99 7.15 26.34 9.19
C GLY A 99 6.17 26.51 8.03
N SER A 100 5.75 27.75 7.79
CA SER A 100 4.84 28.16 6.74
C SER A 100 5.40 27.79 5.37
N ARG A 101 5.10 26.59 4.88
CA ARG A 101 5.25 26.29 3.46
C ARG A 101 4.04 26.90 2.75
N HIS A 102 4.27 28.08 2.16
CA HIS A 102 3.42 28.60 1.10
C HIS A 102 3.23 27.49 0.05
N ARG A 103 2.00 26.98 -0.04
CA ARG A 103 1.56 26.15 -1.16
C ARG A 103 1.18 27.11 -2.27
N GLU A 104 2.14 27.38 -3.16
CA GLU A 104 1.80 27.93 -4.47
C GLU A 104 0.88 26.93 -5.18
N ASP A 105 -0.14 27.54 -5.76
CA ASP A 105 -1.22 26.97 -6.55
C ASP A 105 -0.66 26.11 -7.72
N ASP A 106 -1.14 24.87 -7.83
CA ASP A 106 -1.17 24.15 -9.11
C ASP A 106 -2.51 23.42 -9.16
N GLY A 107 -3.51 24.15 -9.63
CA GLY A 107 -4.80 23.62 -10.02
C GLY A 107 -4.63 22.43 -10.97
N SER A 108 -5.49 21.42 -10.80
CA SER A 108 -5.57 20.22 -11.63
C SER A 108 -4.52 19.13 -11.35
N ARG A 109 -4.70 18.43 -10.22
CA ARG A 109 -4.22 17.05 -10.12
C ARG A 109 -5.36 16.13 -9.73
N ALA A 110 -6.16 15.76 -10.72
CA ALA A 110 -6.89 14.49 -10.64
C ALA A 110 -5.85 13.40 -10.33
N PRO A 111 -6.13 12.46 -9.40
CA PRO A 111 -5.13 11.46 -9.01
C PRO A 111 -4.76 10.64 -10.25
N ALA A 112 -3.54 10.82 -10.74
CA ALA A 112 -2.99 9.99 -11.81
C ALA A 112 -2.88 8.56 -11.26
N ARG A 113 -3.90 7.75 -11.55
CA ARG A 113 -3.92 6.32 -11.22
C ARG A 113 -2.88 5.66 -12.12
N SER A 114 -1.85 5.07 -11.53
CA SER A 114 -0.93 4.28 -12.35
C SER A 114 -1.65 3.03 -12.86
N PRO A 115 -1.49 2.65 -14.14
CA PRO A 115 -2.13 1.46 -14.68
C PRO A 115 -1.56 0.23 -13.97
N CYS A 116 -2.42 -0.49 -13.25
CA CYS A 116 -2.09 -1.81 -12.72
C CYS A 116 -2.03 -2.77 -13.90
N SER A 117 -0.86 -2.89 -14.55
CA SER A 117 -0.64 -3.89 -15.60
C SER A 117 -0.79 -5.27 -14.97
N ARG A 118 -1.70 -6.09 -15.52
CA ARG A 118 -1.77 -7.52 -15.21
C ARG A 118 -0.46 -8.14 -15.65
N SER A 119 0.42 -8.49 -14.71
CA SER A 119 1.43 -9.52 -14.98
C SER A 119 0.67 -10.84 -15.02
N SER A 120 0.18 -11.20 -16.21
CA SER A 120 -0.26 -12.55 -16.53
C SER A 120 0.92 -13.49 -16.30
N SER A 121 0.87 -14.28 -15.23
CA SER A 121 1.66 -15.49 -15.12
C SER A 121 1.16 -16.46 -16.18
N THR A 122 1.81 -16.48 -17.34
CA THR A 122 1.80 -17.65 -18.23
C THR A 122 2.44 -18.80 -17.48
N HIS A 123 1.63 -19.69 -16.91
CA HIS A 123 2.07 -21.05 -16.62
C HIS A 123 1.55 -21.95 -17.73
N ALA A 124 2.50 -22.68 -18.31
CA ALA A 124 2.39 -23.50 -19.50
C ALA A 124 1.22 -24.49 -19.46
N SER A 125 0.55 -24.62 -20.60
CA SER A 125 -0.29 -25.77 -20.92
C SER A 125 0.61 -26.97 -21.22
N GLU A 126 0.48 -28.05 -20.45
CA GLU A 126 0.93 -29.38 -20.86
C GLU A 126 -0.26 -30.17 -21.42
N PRO A 127 -0.13 -30.83 -22.59
CA PRO A 127 -1.22 -31.55 -23.22
C PRO A 127 -1.42 -32.93 -22.60
N ARG A 128 -2.69 -33.27 -22.42
CA ARG A 128 -3.20 -34.58 -22.02
C ARG A 128 -3.13 -35.53 -23.22
N ALA A 129 -2.19 -36.48 -23.22
CA ALA A 129 -2.21 -37.63 -24.12
C ALA A 129 -2.66 -38.88 -23.36
N GLN A 130 -3.72 -39.51 -23.88
CA GLN A 130 -4.25 -40.80 -23.47
C GLN A 130 -3.60 -41.86 -24.38
N GLU A 131 -2.86 -42.80 -23.80
CA GLU A 131 -2.57 -44.10 -24.40
C GLU A 131 -2.98 -45.11 -23.31
N GLY A 132 -3.92 -46.02 -23.53
CA GLY A 132 -3.95 -46.94 -24.66
C GLY A 132 -3.71 -48.33 -24.07
N VAL A 133 -4.78 -48.93 -23.55
CA VAL A 133 -4.82 -50.34 -23.13
C VAL A 133 -4.37 -51.21 -24.31
N HIS A 134 -3.38 -52.07 -24.12
CA HIS A 134 -3.29 -53.36 -24.80
C HIS A 134 -2.52 -54.40 -23.97
N PRO A 135 -2.87 -55.70 -24.11
CA PRO A 135 -2.55 -56.76 -23.16
C PRO A 135 -1.24 -57.46 -23.52
N ASN A 136 -0.64 -58.17 -22.56
CA ASN A 136 0.30 -59.23 -22.91
C ASN A 136 0.04 -60.46 -22.05
N GLY A 137 -0.19 -61.58 -22.73
CA GLY A 137 -0.29 -62.90 -22.15
C GLY A 137 1.05 -63.65 -22.21
N THR A 138 1.11 -64.70 -21.38
CA THR A 138 1.84 -65.97 -21.57
C THR A 138 3.34 -66.01 -21.32
N SER A 139 3.74 -66.60 -20.17
CA SER A 139 4.46 -67.89 -20.07
C SER A 139 5.25 -68.00 -18.76
N GLY A 140 5.08 -69.13 -18.06
CA GLY A 140 5.85 -69.52 -16.87
C GLY A 140 5.04 -70.41 -15.94
#